data_AF-A0AB37IF14-F1
#
_entry.id   AF-A0AB37IF14-F1
#
_cell.length_a   1.000
_cell.length_b   1.000
_cell.length_c   1.000
_cell.angle_alpha   90.00
_cell.angle_beta   90.00
_cell.angle_gamma   90.00
#
_symmetry.space_group_name_H-M   'P 1'
#
loop_
_entity.id
_entity.type
_entity.pdbx_description
1 polymer ?
#
loop_
_entity_poly.entity_id
_entity_poly.type
_entity_poly.pdbx_seq_one_letter_code
_entity_poly.pdbx_strand_id
1 'polypeptide(L)'
;MSLFSKFRSAINKLQRKAINQTYQKRLTNQGMSVISANCVGAFILHDLNQPFNSPFVNLYLDPSDFVHYLQNIEFYQAQPLQFIQTEKPYPVGLLDDLKVHFMHYHSEQEAKEKWEARSQRLDLDNLFIMMTDKDGGKGAKYEELQAFDNLPYPNKVVFTHKPYPELKSAFYIKGFENEGEVGDLFTFSGWNGEKYYDQFDYVSWFNQK
;
A
#
# COMPACT_ATOMS: atom_id res chain seq x y z
N MET A 1 -9.51 17.69 -19.91
CA MET A 1 -10.54 16.98 -19.10
C MET A 1 -11.91 17.58 -19.37
N SER A 2 -12.89 16.75 -19.71
CA SER A 2 -14.28 17.16 -20.01
C SER A 2 -15.02 17.68 -18.76
N LEU A 3 -16.01 18.56 -18.94
CA LEU A 3 -16.89 19.04 -17.87
C LEU A 3 -17.56 17.88 -17.11
N PHE A 4 -17.89 16.81 -17.84
CA PHE A 4 -18.50 15.59 -17.32
C PHE A 4 -17.57 14.85 -16.33
N SER A 5 -16.26 14.81 -16.60
CA SER A 5 -15.31 14.15 -15.71
C SER A 5 -15.11 14.93 -14.40
N LYS A 6 -15.19 16.27 -14.46
CA LYS A 6 -15.14 17.13 -13.26
C LYS A 6 -16.38 16.92 -12.38
N PHE A 7 -17.55 16.82 -12.99
CA PHE A 7 -18.81 16.56 -12.27
C PHE A 7 -18.80 15.19 -11.58
N ARG A 8 -18.40 14.13 -12.30
CA ARG A 8 -18.21 12.79 -11.72
C ARG A 8 -17.23 12.80 -10.54
N SER A 9 -16.10 13.49 -10.69
CA SER A 9 -15.11 13.61 -9.62
C SER A 9 -15.68 14.31 -8.37
N ALA A 10 -16.49 15.35 -8.54
CA ALA A 10 -17.12 16.06 -7.43
C ALA A 10 -18.12 15.17 -6.67
N ILE A 11 -18.97 14.42 -7.37
CA ILE A 11 -19.92 13.48 -6.76
C ILE A 11 -19.19 12.41 -5.95
N ASN A 12 -18.18 11.77 -6.55
CA ASN A 12 -17.39 10.74 -5.87
C ASN A 12 -16.70 11.28 -4.62
N LYS A 13 -16.18 12.52 -4.65
CA LYS A 13 -15.55 13.15 -3.47
C LYS A 13 -16.55 13.38 -2.33
N LEU A 14 -17.77 13.81 -2.64
CA LEU A 14 -18.83 14.00 -1.64
C LEU A 14 -19.25 12.67 -1.01
N GLN A 15 -19.48 11.64 -1.83
CA GLN A 15 -19.82 10.31 -1.35
C GLN A 15 -18.68 9.67 -0.55
N ARG A 16 -17.42 9.81 -1.00
CA ARG A 16 -16.24 9.32 -0.28
C ARG A 16 -16.15 9.90 1.12
N LYS A 17 -16.53 11.17 1.31
CA LYS A 17 -16.56 11.79 2.65
C LYS A 17 -17.54 11.06 3.59
N ALA A 18 -18.72 10.69 3.12
CA ALA A 18 -19.71 9.94 3.90
C ALA A 18 -19.25 8.49 4.18
N ILE A 19 -18.65 7.83 3.19
CA ILE A 19 -18.04 6.49 3.34
C ILE A 19 -16.94 6.53 4.40
N ASN A 20 -16.00 7.48 4.28
CA ASN A 20 -14.91 7.66 5.25
C ASN A 20 -15.43 7.87 6.67
N GLN A 21 -16.44 8.72 6.87
CA GLN A 21 -17.05 8.93 8.19
C GLN A 21 -17.65 7.64 8.77
N THR A 22 -18.22 6.79 7.93
CA THR A 22 -18.77 5.50 8.36
C THR A 22 -17.65 4.54 8.76
N TYR A 23 -16.60 4.45 7.95
CA TYR A 23 -15.43 3.61 8.23
C TYR A 23 -14.66 4.06 9.47
N GLN A 24 -14.47 5.37 9.66
CA GLN A 24 -13.88 5.95 10.85
C GLN A 24 -14.65 5.60 12.13
N LYS A 25 -15.99 5.56 12.07
CA LYS A 25 -16.83 5.15 13.22
C LYS A 25 -16.78 3.65 13.51
N ARG A 26 -16.58 2.81 12.48
CA ARG A 26 -16.50 1.36 12.60
C ARG A 26 -15.10 0.88 13.04
N LEU A 27 -14.07 1.67 12.77
CA LEU A 27 -12.70 1.35 13.16
C LEU A 27 -12.53 1.47 14.68
N THR A 28 -12.17 0.38 15.34
CA THR A 28 -11.90 0.33 16.78
C THR A 28 -10.41 0.19 17.08
N ASN A 29 -9.62 -0.39 16.16
CA ASN A 29 -8.16 -0.44 16.31
C ASN A 29 -7.54 0.92 15.96
N GLN A 30 -6.63 1.39 16.81
CA GLN A 30 -5.95 2.68 16.67
C GLN A 30 -4.43 2.48 16.75
N GLY A 31 -3.68 3.35 16.10
CA GLY A 31 -2.22 3.33 16.17
C GLY A 31 -1.56 2.20 15.39
N MET A 32 -2.27 1.56 14.47
CA MET A 32 -1.75 0.48 13.62
C MET A 32 -0.57 0.93 12.78
N SER A 33 0.39 0.02 12.61
CA SER A 33 1.44 0.14 11.61
C SER A 33 1.01 -0.56 10.33
N VAL A 34 0.99 0.19 9.22
CA VAL A 34 0.70 -0.39 7.90
C VAL A 34 1.96 -0.34 7.04
N ILE A 35 2.47 -1.51 6.66
CA ILE A 35 3.54 -1.65 5.67
C ILE A 35 2.88 -2.02 4.35
N SER A 36 3.00 -1.15 3.35
CA SER A 36 2.30 -1.29 2.07
C SER A 36 3.30 -1.19 0.92
N ALA A 37 3.26 -2.13 -0.03
CA ALA A 37 4.18 -2.19 -1.17
C ALA A 37 4.11 -0.93 -2.05
N ASN A 38 2.99 -0.22 -2.01
CA ASN A 38 2.76 1.06 -2.68
C ASN A 38 1.83 1.97 -1.86
N CYS A 39 1.31 3.04 -2.48
CA CYS A 39 0.50 4.06 -1.81
C CYS A 39 -0.86 3.58 -1.24
N VAL A 40 -1.32 2.35 -1.49
CA VAL A 40 -2.63 1.85 -1.03
C VAL A 40 -2.81 2.01 0.49
N GLY A 41 -1.86 1.52 1.29
CA GLY A 41 -1.93 1.65 2.75
C GLY A 41 -1.99 3.10 3.23
N ALA A 42 -1.20 3.99 2.64
CA ALA A 42 -1.21 5.41 2.98
C ALA A 42 -2.56 6.08 2.67
N PHE A 43 -3.18 5.76 1.53
CA PHE A 43 -4.51 6.28 1.19
C PHE A 43 -5.61 5.75 2.11
N ILE A 44 -5.53 4.48 2.52
CA ILE A 44 -6.47 3.89 3.47
C ILE A 44 -6.35 4.57 4.83
N LEU A 45 -5.13 4.71 5.37
CA LEU A 45 -4.89 5.39 6.65
C LEU A 45 -5.36 6.85 6.62
N HIS A 46 -5.10 7.58 5.53
CA HIS A 46 -5.60 8.94 5.34
C HIS A 46 -7.13 8.99 5.38
N ASP A 47 -7.81 8.09 4.67
CA ASP A 47 -9.27 8.04 4.65
C ASP A 47 -9.88 7.66 6.00
N LEU A 48 -9.16 6.88 6.81
CA LEU A 48 -9.51 6.52 8.20
C LEU A 48 -9.07 7.55 9.24
N ASN A 49 -8.44 8.66 8.82
CA ASN A 49 -7.87 9.66 9.71
C ASN A 49 -6.92 9.06 10.77
N GLN A 50 -6.09 8.10 10.36
CA GLN A 50 -5.10 7.44 11.19
C GLN A 50 -3.70 7.99 10.94
N PRO A 51 -2.81 7.98 11.97
CA PRO A 51 -1.43 8.38 11.80
C PRO A 51 -0.67 7.40 10.91
N PHE A 52 0.39 7.88 10.26
CA PHE A 52 1.34 7.04 9.55
C PHE A 52 2.42 6.51 10.50
N ASN A 53 2.20 5.32 11.06
CA ASN A 53 3.11 4.63 11.98
C ASN A 53 4.05 3.64 11.27
N SER A 54 4.47 3.98 10.05
CA SER A 54 5.36 3.18 9.22
C SER A 54 6.02 4.09 8.19
N PRO A 55 7.27 3.81 7.75
CA PRO A 55 7.95 4.62 6.74
C PRO A 55 7.37 4.42 5.32
N PHE A 56 6.53 3.41 5.10
CA PHE A 56 5.93 3.03 3.80
C PHE A 56 4.78 3.97 3.38
N VAL A 57 5.10 5.24 3.21
CA VAL A 57 4.18 6.30 2.78
C VAL A 57 4.78 7.02 1.58
N ASN A 58 3.97 7.24 0.55
CA ASN A 58 4.35 7.97 -0.65
C ASN A 58 5.53 7.34 -1.42
N LEU A 59 5.67 6.03 -1.32
CA LEU A 59 6.73 5.26 -1.95
C LEU A 59 6.20 3.94 -2.50
N TYR A 60 7.02 3.24 -3.28
CA TYR A 60 6.81 1.83 -3.62
C TYR A 60 8.10 1.03 -3.61
N LEU A 61 7.96 -0.28 -3.41
CA LEU A 61 8.95 -1.31 -3.73
C LEU A 61 8.29 -2.26 -4.74
N ASP A 62 9.07 -2.88 -5.61
CA ASP A 62 8.54 -3.97 -6.44
C ASP A 62 8.21 -5.20 -5.58
N PRO A 63 7.40 -6.15 -6.10
CA PRO A 63 7.03 -7.36 -5.37
C PRO A 63 8.19 -8.14 -4.75
N SER A 64 9.29 -8.29 -5.48
CA SER A 64 10.45 -9.05 -5.02
C SER A 64 11.13 -8.34 -3.86
N ASP A 65 11.46 -7.06 -4.02
CA ASP A 65 12.11 -6.27 -2.98
C ASP A 65 11.22 -6.11 -1.74
N PHE A 66 9.90 -5.97 -1.93
CA PHE A 66 8.96 -5.89 -0.83
C PHE A 66 8.90 -7.18 -0.01
N VAL A 67 8.88 -8.35 -0.66
CA VAL A 67 8.92 -9.64 0.03
C VAL A 67 10.25 -9.82 0.77
N HIS A 68 11.39 -9.47 0.17
CA HIS A 68 12.69 -9.53 0.84
C HIS A 68 12.75 -8.62 2.08
N TYR A 69 12.22 -7.38 1.98
CA TYR A 69 12.10 -6.49 3.14
C TYR A 69 11.35 -7.17 4.29
N LEU A 70 10.22 -7.81 3.99
CA LEU A 70 9.36 -8.46 4.98
C LEU A 70 9.95 -9.74 5.57
N GLN A 71 10.84 -10.43 4.85
CA GLN A 71 11.56 -11.59 5.39
C GLN A 71 12.55 -11.20 6.49
N ASN A 72 13.01 -9.95 6.53
CA ASN A 72 14.00 -9.49 7.50
C ASN A 72 13.83 -8.01 7.88
N ILE A 73 12.66 -7.63 8.39
CA ILE A 73 12.32 -6.23 8.72
C ILE A 73 13.36 -5.60 9.65
N GLU A 74 13.79 -6.30 10.70
CA GLU A 74 14.73 -5.77 11.70
C GLU A 74 16.08 -5.40 11.07
N PHE A 75 16.61 -6.27 10.20
CA PHE A 75 17.85 -5.99 9.48
C PHE A 75 17.70 -4.74 8.61
N TYR A 76 16.66 -4.69 7.77
CA TYR A 76 16.47 -3.60 6.82
C TYR A 76 16.16 -2.28 7.52
N GLN A 77 15.45 -2.28 8.64
CA GLN A 77 15.23 -1.05 9.42
C GLN A 77 16.50 -0.44 10.01
N ALA A 78 17.49 -1.27 10.32
CA ALA A 78 18.78 -0.81 10.83
C ALA A 78 19.69 -0.27 9.72
N GLN A 79 19.38 -0.52 8.44
CA GLN A 79 20.22 -0.09 7.33
C GLN A 79 20.09 1.42 7.07
N PRO A 80 21.21 2.08 6.72
CA PRO A 80 21.16 3.47 6.30
C PRO A 80 20.49 3.57 4.92
N LEU A 81 19.60 4.55 4.76
CA LEU A 81 19.03 4.88 3.46
C LEU A 81 20.05 5.67 2.62
N GLN A 82 20.50 5.08 1.50
CA GLN A 82 21.47 5.69 0.58
C GLN A 82 20.80 6.03 -0.75
N PHE A 83 20.85 7.29 -1.19
CA PHE A 83 20.23 7.67 -2.46
C PHE A 83 21.17 7.45 -3.64
N ILE A 84 20.59 6.98 -4.74
CA ILE A 84 21.28 6.75 -6.01
C ILE A 84 20.73 7.69 -7.09
N GLN A 85 21.62 8.12 -7.99
CA GLN A 85 21.21 8.92 -9.14
C GLN A 85 20.49 8.04 -10.17
N THR A 86 19.32 8.49 -10.61
CA THR A 86 18.51 7.81 -11.62
C THR A 86 17.87 8.84 -12.54
N GLU A 87 17.35 8.40 -13.69
CA GLU A 87 16.59 9.28 -14.61
C GLU A 87 15.16 9.57 -14.12
N LYS A 88 14.77 9.09 -12.93
CA LYS A 88 13.43 9.29 -12.39
C LYS A 88 13.26 10.72 -11.86
N PRO A 89 12.05 11.30 -11.95
CA PRO A 89 11.77 12.65 -11.43
C PRO A 89 11.58 12.69 -9.91
N TYR A 90 12.01 11.65 -9.19
CA TYR A 90 11.82 11.48 -7.75
C TYR A 90 13.03 10.73 -7.15
N PRO A 91 13.28 10.85 -5.83
CA PRO A 91 14.39 10.16 -5.18
C PRO A 91 14.25 8.63 -5.23
N VAL A 92 15.37 7.93 -5.47
CA VAL A 92 15.45 6.48 -5.36
C VAL A 92 16.51 6.15 -4.31
N GLY A 93 16.09 5.48 -3.25
CA GLY A 93 16.96 5.05 -2.16
C GLY A 93 17.26 3.56 -2.23
N LEU A 94 18.42 3.19 -1.72
CA LEU A 94 18.83 1.83 -1.42
C LEU A 94 18.79 1.61 0.09
N LEU A 95 18.22 0.49 0.48
CA LEU A 95 18.24 -0.02 1.84
C LEU A 95 19.00 -1.35 1.80
N ASP A 96 20.32 -1.25 1.97
CA ASP A 96 21.26 -2.29 1.54
C ASP A 96 21.06 -2.63 0.04
N ASP A 97 20.53 -3.80 -0.28
CA ASP A 97 20.28 -4.27 -1.64
C ASP A 97 18.91 -3.87 -2.22
N LEU A 98 17.96 -3.44 -1.38
CA LEU A 98 16.58 -3.17 -1.79
C LEU A 98 16.38 -1.75 -2.32
N LYS A 99 15.62 -1.62 -3.40
CA LYS A 99 15.31 -0.33 -4.02
C LYS A 99 13.97 0.22 -3.55
N VAL A 100 14.00 1.42 -2.98
CA VAL A 100 12.82 2.15 -2.51
C VAL A 100 12.60 3.39 -3.38
N HIS A 101 11.42 3.48 -4.00
CA HIS A 101 11.06 4.57 -4.91
C HIS A 101 10.18 5.61 -4.21
N PHE A 102 10.71 6.80 -3.92
CA PHE A 102 10.05 7.84 -3.14
C PHE A 102 9.17 8.79 -4.01
N MET A 103 8.14 8.23 -4.64
CA MET A 103 7.31 8.85 -5.69
C MET A 103 6.77 10.25 -5.41
N HIS A 104 6.44 10.60 -4.16
CA HIS A 104 5.85 11.91 -3.83
C HIS A 104 6.73 12.78 -2.92
N TYR A 105 8.03 12.55 -2.90
CA TYR A 105 8.99 13.38 -2.18
C TYR A 105 9.72 14.32 -3.14
N HIS A 106 9.97 15.55 -2.72
CA HIS A 106 10.58 16.59 -3.55
C HIS A 106 12.11 16.53 -3.54
N SER A 107 12.71 15.92 -2.52
CA SER A 107 14.16 15.78 -2.39
C SER A 107 14.56 14.52 -1.62
N GLU A 108 15.79 14.08 -1.82
CA GLU A 108 16.42 13.00 -1.05
C GLU A 108 16.41 13.30 0.46
N GLN A 109 16.65 14.56 0.83
CA GLN A 109 16.62 15.01 2.23
C GLN A 109 15.22 14.83 2.85
N GLU A 110 14.17 15.27 2.16
CA GLU A 110 12.79 15.11 2.62
C GLU A 110 12.43 13.62 2.78
N ALA A 111 12.78 12.80 1.78
CA ALA A 111 12.57 11.36 1.80
C ALA A 111 13.26 10.71 3.01
N LYS A 112 14.53 11.06 3.26
CA LYS A 112 15.32 10.56 4.39
C LYS A 112 14.72 10.92 5.73
N GLU A 113 14.44 12.20 5.97
CA GLU A 113 13.89 12.69 7.24
C GLU A 113 12.55 12.01 7.56
N LYS A 114 11.70 11.84 6.55
CA LYS A 114 10.39 11.21 6.70
C LYS A 114 10.48 9.70 6.88
N TRP A 115 11.41 9.03 6.21
CA TRP A 115 11.71 7.61 6.41
C TRP A 115 12.16 7.39 7.85
N GLU A 116 13.24 8.04 8.29
CA GLU A 116 13.82 7.90 9.62
C GLU A 116 12.78 8.21 10.73
N ALA A 117 12.07 9.34 10.64
CA ALA A 117 11.11 9.74 11.65
C ALA A 117 9.88 8.81 11.77
N ARG A 118 9.52 8.09 10.71
CA ARG A 118 8.39 7.14 10.71
C ARG A 118 8.81 5.71 10.99
N SER A 119 10.05 5.31 10.67
CA SER A 119 10.62 4.02 11.08
C SER A 119 10.60 3.86 12.60
N GLN A 120 10.87 4.95 13.35
CA GLN A 120 10.81 4.96 14.82
C GLN A 120 9.40 4.76 15.41
N ARG A 121 8.36 4.75 14.57
CA ARG A 121 6.95 4.60 15.01
C ARG A 121 6.39 3.22 14.70
N LEU A 122 7.18 2.33 14.11
CA LEU A 122 6.69 1.01 13.75
C LEU A 122 6.38 0.20 15.01
N ASP A 123 5.14 -0.28 15.10
CA ASP A 123 4.65 -1.20 16.11
C ASP A 123 4.44 -2.57 15.46
N LEU A 124 5.35 -3.51 15.72
CA LEU A 124 5.29 -4.87 15.19
C LEU A 124 4.15 -5.69 15.80
N ASP A 125 3.68 -5.33 17.00
CA ASP A 125 2.56 -6.00 17.68
C ASP A 125 1.19 -5.56 17.12
N ASN A 126 1.16 -4.48 16.34
CA ASN A 126 -0.03 -3.97 15.67
C ASN A 126 0.22 -3.73 14.18
N LEU A 127 0.88 -4.71 13.55
CA LEU A 127 1.32 -4.65 12.17
C LEU A 127 0.29 -5.24 11.19
N PHE A 128 0.05 -4.50 10.11
CA PHE A 128 -0.76 -4.91 8.98
C PHE A 128 0.02 -4.72 7.68
N ILE A 129 0.04 -5.75 6.84
CA ILE A 129 0.87 -5.77 5.63
C ILE A 129 -0.02 -5.85 4.39
N MET A 130 0.20 -4.94 3.46
CA MET A 130 -0.52 -4.89 2.19
C MET A 130 0.45 -4.96 1.01
N MET A 131 0.19 -5.89 0.11
CA MET A 131 0.88 -5.99 -1.18
C MET A 131 -0.13 -5.86 -2.31
N THR A 132 0.34 -5.51 -3.49
CA THR A 132 -0.43 -5.62 -4.74
C THR A 132 0.40 -6.41 -5.74
N ASP A 133 -0.23 -7.11 -6.68
CA ASP A 133 0.49 -7.73 -7.78
C ASP A 133 0.98 -6.73 -8.85
N LYS A 134 0.86 -5.43 -8.62
CA LYS A 134 1.36 -4.39 -9.53
C LYS A 134 2.89 -4.42 -9.67
N ASP A 135 3.38 -4.73 -10.86
CA ASP A 135 4.79 -4.75 -11.27
C ASP A 135 4.96 -4.39 -12.77
N GLY A 136 4.87 -3.10 -13.09
CA GLY A 136 5.22 -2.60 -14.43
C GLY A 136 4.43 -3.21 -15.60
N GLY A 137 3.19 -3.62 -15.36
CA GLY A 137 2.29 -4.26 -16.32
C GLY A 137 2.40 -5.78 -16.42
N LYS A 138 3.29 -6.41 -15.65
CA LYS A 138 3.58 -7.85 -15.75
C LYS A 138 2.85 -8.69 -14.71
N GLY A 139 2.45 -8.08 -13.60
CA GLY A 139 2.00 -8.82 -12.44
C GLY A 139 3.17 -9.36 -11.62
N ALA A 140 3.00 -9.45 -10.30
CA ALA A 140 3.90 -10.20 -9.43
C ALA A 140 3.97 -11.67 -9.87
N LYS A 141 5.16 -12.24 -9.80
CA LYS A 141 5.37 -13.65 -10.14
C LYS A 141 4.71 -14.54 -9.09
N TYR A 142 4.35 -15.76 -9.49
CA TYR A 142 3.70 -16.69 -8.59
C TYR A 142 4.56 -17.04 -7.37
N GLU A 143 5.88 -17.17 -7.57
CA GLU A 143 6.84 -17.47 -6.51
C GLU A 143 6.90 -16.33 -5.46
N GLU A 144 6.77 -15.08 -5.89
CA GLU A 144 6.71 -13.90 -5.00
C GLU A 144 5.41 -13.91 -4.18
N LEU A 145 4.29 -14.27 -4.80
CA LEU A 145 3.00 -14.42 -4.11
C LEU A 145 3.03 -15.57 -3.10
N GLN A 146 3.63 -16.70 -3.45
CA GLN A 146 3.83 -17.83 -2.54
C GLN A 146 4.76 -17.46 -1.38
N ALA A 147 5.85 -16.75 -1.66
CA ALA A 147 6.77 -16.29 -0.62
C ALA A 147 6.07 -15.33 0.34
N PHE A 148 5.26 -14.41 -0.17
CA PHE A 148 4.43 -13.51 0.65
C PHE A 148 3.42 -14.28 1.51
N ASP A 149 2.73 -15.27 0.96
CA ASP A 149 1.76 -16.09 1.69
C ASP A 149 2.40 -16.85 2.87
N ASN A 150 3.64 -17.31 2.68
CA ASN A 150 4.41 -18.04 3.69
C ASN A 150 5.03 -17.16 4.78
N LEU A 151 4.98 -15.83 4.68
CA LEU A 151 5.52 -14.95 5.71
C LEU A 151 4.81 -15.15 7.06
N PRO A 152 5.53 -15.09 8.20
CA PRO A 152 4.98 -15.39 9.53
C PRO A 152 4.13 -14.26 10.13
N TYR A 153 3.54 -13.38 9.30
CA TYR A 153 2.65 -12.32 9.76
C TYR A 153 1.18 -12.76 9.71
N PRO A 154 0.42 -12.58 10.81
CA PRO A 154 -0.99 -12.97 10.84
C PRO A 154 -1.84 -12.07 9.94
N ASN A 155 -1.55 -10.77 9.93
CA ASN A 155 -2.33 -9.76 9.25
C ASN A 155 -1.63 -9.31 7.96
N LYS A 156 -1.75 -10.12 6.90
CA LYS A 156 -1.20 -9.80 5.57
C LYS A 156 -2.20 -10.10 4.45
N VAL A 157 -2.22 -9.24 3.43
CA VAL A 157 -3.05 -9.40 2.23
C VAL A 157 -2.28 -8.95 0.99
N VAL A 158 -2.44 -9.70 -0.11
CA VAL A 158 -1.99 -9.30 -1.44
C VAL A 158 -3.19 -9.15 -2.36
N PHE A 159 -3.33 -7.98 -2.97
CA PHE A 159 -4.40 -7.70 -3.93
C PHE A 159 -3.97 -8.13 -5.34
N THR A 160 -4.77 -8.99 -5.97
CA THR A 160 -4.44 -9.61 -7.27
C THR A 160 -5.49 -9.33 -8.35
N HIS A 161 -5.07 -9.27 -9.61
CA HIS A 161 -5.96 -9.06 -10.78
C HIS A 161 -6.68 -10.34 -11.22
N LYS A 162 -6.24 -11.50 -10.70
CA LYS A 162 -6.84 -12.81 -10.94
C LYS A 162 -6.89 -13.65 -9.66
N PRO A 163 -7.77 -14.67 -9.59
CA PRO A 163 -7.92 -15.48 -8.38
C PRO A 163 -6.73 -16.43 -8.16
N TYR A 164 -6.35 -16.59 -6.88
CA TYR A 164 -5.40 -17.58 -6.38
C TYR A 164 -5.99 -18.27 -5.13
N PRO A 165 -7.00 -19.14 -5.29
CA PRO A 165 -7.75 -19.72 -4.17
C PRO A 165 -6.91 -20.55 -3.20
N GLU A 166 -5.72 -20.98 -3.61
CA GLU A 166 -4.76 -21.72 -2.80
C GLU A 166 -3.91 -20.85 -1.87
N LEU A 167 -3.82 -19.53 -2.14
CA LEU A 167 -3.05 -18.59 -1.33
C LEU A 167 -3.97 -17.89 -0.33
N LYS A 168 -3.72 -18.07 0.97
CA LYS A 168 -4.59 -17.56 2.05
C LYS A 168 -4.60 -16.04 2.12
N SER A 169 -3.48 -15.43 1.77
CA SER A 169 -3.27 -13.98 1.76
C SER A 169 -3.80 -13.29 0.50
N ALA A 170 -4.19 -14.03 -0.55
CA ALA A 170 -4.61 -13.44 -1.81
C ALA A 170 -6.06 -12.96 -1.76
N PHE A 171 -6.29 -11.72 -2.19
CA PHE A 171 -7.60 -11.14 -2.39
C PHE A 171 -7.75 -10.63 -3.82
N TYR A 172 -8.63 -11.28 -4.58
CA TYR A 172 -8.88 -10.92 -5.98
C TYR A 172 -9.72 -9.63 -6.07
N ILE A 173 -9.18 -8.62 -6.74
CA ILE A 173 -9.84 -7.35 -7.04
C ILE A 173 -10.44 -7.39 -8.44
N LYS A 174 -11.75 -7.16 -8.53
CA LYS A 174 -12.46 -7.10 -9.82
C LYS A 174 -12.21 -5.79 -10.55
N GLY A 175 -12.31 -5.82 -11.87
CA GLY A 175 -12.12 -4.68 -12.78
C GLY A 175 -10.78 -4.67 -13.52
N PHE A 176 -9.95 -5.70 -13.32
CA PHE A 176 -8.64 -5.86 -13.94
C PHE A 176 -8.48 -7.24 -14.63
N GLU A 177 -9.59 -7.89 -14.99
CA GLU A 177 -9.61 -9.26 -15.52
C GLU A 177 -8.85 -9.44 -16.83
N ASN A 178 -8.79 -8.36 -17.63
CA ASN A 178 -8.14 -8.33 -18.93
C ASN A 178 -6.76 -7.63 -18.88
N GLU A 179 -6.30 -7.27 -17.68
CA GLU A 179 -5.02 -6.60 -17.46
C GLU A 179 -3.98 -7.61 -16.94
N GLY A 180 -2.69 -7.25 -17.01
CA GLY A 180 -1.60 -8.08 -16.48
C GLY A 180 -1.40 -7.97 -14.96
N GLU A 181 -2.04 -7.00 -14.32
CA GLU A 181 -1.89 -6.65 -12.91
C GLU A 181 -3.04 -5.75 -12.43
N VAL A 182 -3.13 -5.52 -11.12
CA VAL A 182 -4.06 -4.51 -10.60
C VAL A 182 -3.61 -3.09 -10.97
N GLY A 183 -4.59 -2.22 -11.22
CA GLY A 183 -4.35 -0.79 -11.42
C GLY A 183 -4.09 -0.03 -10.11
N ASP A 184 -4.25 1.30 -10.16
CA ASP A 184 -4.15 2.15 -8.97
C ASP A 184 -5.39 1.95 -8.08
N LEU A 185 -5.27 1.08 -7.06
CA LEU A 185 -6.42 0.66 -6.25
C LEU A 185 -7.08 1.79 -5.44
N PHE A 186 -6.37 2.91 -5.26
CA PHE A 186 -6.87 4.13 -4.62
C PHE A 186 -7.72 5.03 -5.54
N THR A 187 -7.89 4.66 -6.81
CA THR A 187 -8.77 5.36 -7.75
C THR A 187 -10.23 4.93 -7.59
N PHE A 188 -11.15 5.83 -7.92
CA PHE A 188 -12.58 5.53 -7.86
C PHE A 188 -12.97 4.46 -8.88
N SER A 189 -13.64 3.39 -8.43
CA SER A 189 -14.10 2.27 -9.27
C SER A 189 -15.38 2.63 -10.05
N GLY A 190 -16.15 3.61 -9.58
CA GLY A 190 -17.45 3.94 -10.15
C GLY A 190 -17.91 5.38 -9.92
N TRP A 191 -19.19 5.50 -9.53
CA TRP A 191 -19.94 6.75 -9.31
C TRP A 191 -20.57 6.81 -7.91
N ASN A 192 -20.16 5.90 -7.03
CA ASN A 192 -20.66 5.71 -5.68
C ASN A 192 -19.64 6.16 -4.61
N GLY A 193 -18.54 6.80 -5.01
CA GLY A 193 -17.47 7.22 -4.12
C GLY A 193 -16.56 6.09 -3.63
N GLU A 194 -16.79 4.85 -4.05
CA GLU A 194 -15.92 3.71 -3.75
C GLU A 194 -14.66 3.73 -4.62
N LYS A 195 -13.57 3.29 -4.01
CA LYS A 195 -12.29 2.99 -4.65
C LYS A 195 -12.16 1.49 -4.83
N TYR A 196 -11.26 1.05 -5.71
CA TYR A 196 -11.09 -0.39 -5.96
C TYR A 196 -10.71 -1.17 -4.69
N TYR A 197 -9.90 -0.60 -3.80
CA TYR A 197 -9.56 -1.26 -2.53
C TYR A 197 -10.74 -1.43 -1.58
N ASP A 198 -11.88 -0.74 -1.78
CA ASP A 198 -13.06 -0.88 -0.90
C ASP A 198 -13.77 -2.22 -1.12
N GLN A 199 -13.37 -3.00 -2.14
CA GLN A 199 -13.80 -4.40 -2.31
C GLN A 199 -13.34 -5.29 -1.16
N PHE A 200 -12.24 -4.93 -0.48
CA PHE A 200 -11.75 -5.61 0.71
C PHE A 200 -12.20 -4.83 1.95
N ASP A 201 -12.84 -5.50 2.92
CA ASP A 201 -13.27 -4.86 4.17
C ASP A 201 -12.07 -4.64 5.12
N TYR A 202 -11.21 -3.70 4.75
CA TYR A 202 -10.01 -3.35 5.52
C TYR A 202 -10.34 -2.85 6.92
N VAL A 203 -11.52 -2.29 7.18
CA VAL A 203 -11.89 -1.84 8.53
C VAL A 203 -12.12 -3.03 9.46
N SER A 204 -12.90 -4.02 9.00
CA SER A 204 -13.11 -5.24 9.78
C SER A 204 -11.81 -6.03 9.95
N TRP A 205 -10.96 -6.04 8.92
CA TRP A 205 -9.62 -6.62 8.99
C TRP A 205 -8.73 -5.91 10.01
N PHE A 206 -8.68 -4.58 10.00
CA PHE A 206 -7.93 -3.79 10.97
C PHE A 206 -8.39 -3.97 12.42
N ASN A 207 -9.65 -4.33 12.64
CA ASN A 207 -10.18 -4.61 13.97
C ASN A 207 -9.78 -6.01 14.50
N GLN A 208 -9.16 -6.87 13.67
CA GLN A 208 -8.60 -8.17 14.06
C GLN A 208 -7.18 -7.96 14.62
N LYS A 209 -7.10 -7.62 15.91
CA LYS A 209 -5.83 -7.59 16.64
C LYS A 209 -5.53 -8.94 17.27
#